data_AF-A0A8J8GN66-F1
#
_entry.id   AF-A0A8J8GN66-F1
#
_cell.length_a   1.000
_cell.length_b   1.000
_cell.length_c   1.000
_cell.angle_alpha   90.00
_cell.angle_beta   90.00
_cell.angle_gamma   90.00
#
_symmetry.space_group_name_H-M   'P 1'
#
loop_
_entity.id
_entity.type
_entity.pdbx_description
1 polymer ?
#
loop_
_entity_poly.entity_id
_entity_poly.type
_entity_poly.pdbx_seq_one_letter_code
_entity_poly.pdbx_strand_id
1 'polypeptide(L)' 'MKQMTQTILISVIAFIGALIFLGLSVYPFQYGFLESVLLAGGFVVLSLVEFVVDDAAI' A
#
# COMPACT_ATOMS: atom_id res chain seq x y z
N MET A 1 -0.03 12.04 20.91
CA MET A 1 0.42 12.26 19.52
C MET A 1 -0.13 11.11 18.70
N LYS A 2 -1.32 11.20 18.08
CA LYS A 2 -1.95 9.95 17.57
C LYS A 2 -2.51 10.09 16.14
N GLN A 3 -3.56 10.87 15.92
CA GLN A 3 -4.25 10.86 14.63
C GLN A 3 -3.43 11.40 13.45
N MET A 4 -2.72 12.53 13.61
CA MET A 4 -1.96 13.13 12.51
C MET A 4 -0.84 12.22 11.99
N THR A 5 -0.16 11.51 12.89
CA THR A 5 0.87 10.53 12.51
C THR A 5 0.28 9.31 11.81
N GLN A 6 -0.86 8.79 12.30
CA GLN A 6 -1.58 7.69 11.66
C GLN A 6 -2.05 8.07 10.24
N THR A 7 -2.61 9.27 10.07
CA THR A 7 -3.04 9.78 8.76
C THR A 7 -1.88 9.89 7.78
N ILE A 8 -0.71 10.36 8.23
CA ILE A 8 0.49 10.44 7.40
C ILE A 8 0.93 9.03 6.96
N LEU A 9 0.98 8.07 7.88
CA LEU A 9 1.39 6.70 7.55
C LEU A 9 0.44 6.03 6.56
N ILE A 10 -0.87 6.15 6.77
CA ILE A 10 -1.88 5.62 5.82
C ILE A 10 -1.71 6.27 4.44
N SER A 11 -1.47 7.58 4.40
CA SER A 11 -1.25 8.31 3.14
C SER A 11 0.01 7.83 2.42
N VAL A 12 1.09 7.54 3.16
CA VAL A 12 2.33 7.00 2.62
C VAL A 12 2.13 5.59 2.07
N ILE A 13 1.44 4.71 2.81
CA ILE A 13 1.14 3.34 2.35
C ILE A 13 0.31 3.38 1.06
N ALA A 14 -0.73 4.22 1.01
CA ALA A 14 -1.55 4.37 -0.18
C ALA A 14 -0.75 4.92 -1.37
N PHE A 15 0.12 5.90 -1.14
CA PHE A 15 0.98 6.47 -2.18
C PHE A 15 1.98 5.44 -2.74
N ILE A 16 2.63 4.66 -1.87
CA ILE A 16 3.53 3.58 -2.30
C ILE A 16 2.75 2.53 -3.09
N GLY A 17 1.56 2.15 -2.64
CA GLY A 17 0.67 1.25 -3.39
C GLY A 17 0.36 1.76 -4.79
N ALA A 18 0.06 3.05 -4.93
CA ALA A 18 -0.18 3.68 -6.24
C ALA A 18 1.08 3.66 -7.13
N LEU A 19 2.27 3.88 -6.56
CA LEU A 19 3.54 3.78 -7.29
C LEU A 19 3.83 2.35 -7.75
N ILE A 20 3.55 1.35 -6.90
CA ILE A 20 3.68 -0.06 -7.27
C ILE A 20 2.71 -0.40 -8.40
N PHE A 21 1.45 0.01 -8.29
CA PHE A 21 0.45 -0.20 -9.34
C PHE A 21 0.90 0.41 -10.67
N LEU A 22 1.37 1.66 -10.64
CA LEU A 22 1.89 2.35 -11.81
C LEU A 22 3.08 1.58 -12.40
N GLY A 23 4.07 1.24 -11.56
CA GLY A 23 5.27 0.52 -11.96
C GLY A 23 4.97 -0.83 -12.60
N LEU A 24 3.99 -1.57 -12.08
CA LEU A 24 3.55 -2.85 -12.65
C LEU A 24 2.80 -2.67 -13.97
N SER A 25 2.04 -1.58 -14.11
CA SER A 25 1.20 -1.33 -15.30
C SER A 25 1.98 -0.73 -16.48
N VAL A 26 3.19 -0.21 -16.24
CA VAL A 26 4.05 0.39 -17.29
C VAL A 26 5.25 -0.50 -17.62
N TYR A 27 5.99 -0.15 -18.66
CA TYR A 27 7.25 -0.82 -19.00
C TYR A 27 8.24 -0.72 -17.82
N PRO A 28 8.93 -1.81 -17.44
CA PRO A 28 9.13 -3.06 -18.19
C PRO A 28 8.15 -4.19 -17.87
N PHE A 29 7.29 -4.04 -16.86
CA PHE A 29 6.50 -5.17 -16.35
C PHE A 29 5.22 -5.40 -17.14
N GLN A 30 4.51 -4.33 -17.53
CA GLN A 30 3.32 -4.37 -18.38
C GLN A 30 2.26 -5.40 -17.94
N TYR A 31 2.06 -5.57 -16.64
CA TYR A 31 1.02 -6.42 -16.10
C TYR A 31 -0.37 -5.91 -16.48
N GLY A 32 -1.33 -6.84 -16.62
CA GLY A 32 -2.72 -6.47 -16.83
C GLY A 32 -3.28 -5.68 -15.65
N PHE A 33 -4.33 -4.88 -15.89
CA PHE A 33 -4.97 -4.09 -14.82
C PHE A 33 -5.29 -4.93 -13.58
N LEU A 34 -5.87 -6.12 -13.77
CA LEU A 34 -6.25 -7.00 -12.68
C LEU A 34 -5.03 -7.51 -11.88
N GLU A 35 -3.96 -7.88 -12.56
CA GLU A 35 -2.71 -8.37 -11.95
C GLU A 35 -2.02 -7.27 -11.16
N SER A 36 -1.89 -6.08 -11.75
CA SER A 36 -1.34 -4.89 -11.08
C SER A 36 -2.15 -4.51 -9.84
N VAL A 37 -3.49 -4.54 -9.92
CA VAL A 37 -4.37 -4.26 -8.77
C VAL A 37 -4.20 -5.32 -7.68
N LEU A 38 -4.13 -6.60 -8.03
CA LEU A 38 -3.97 -7.67 -7.04
C LEU A 38 -2.63 -7.56 -6.30
N LEU A 39 -1.55 -7.30 -7.02
CA LEU A 39 -0.21 -7.18 -6.43
C LEU A 39 -0.07 -5.90 -5.59
N ALA A 40 -0.43 -4.74 -6.16
CA ALA A 40 -0.32 -3.47 -5.46
C ALA A 40 -1.34 -3.35 -4.30
N GLY A 41 -2.57 -3.80 -4.53
CA GLY A 41 -3.61 -3.85 -3.51
C GLY A 41 -3.27 -4.84 -2.39
N GLY A 42 -2.72 -6.00 -2.73
CA GLY A 42 -2.20 -6.96 -1.75
C GLY A 42 -1.13 -6.35 -0.84
N PHE A 43 -0.18 -5.62 -1.42
CA PHE A 43 0.83 -4.88 -0.65
C PHE A 43 0.17 -3.89 0.31
N VAL A 44 -0.75 -3.04 -0.17
CA VAL A 44 -1.44 -2.04 0.68
C VAL A 44 -2.19 -2.69 1.83
N VAL A 45 -2.97 -3.75 1.55
CA VAL A 45 -3.74 -4.45 2.58
C VAL A 45 -2.82 -5.06 3.63
N LEU A 46 -1.74 -5.73 3.23
CA LEU A 46 -0.79 -6.33 4.16
C LEU A 46 -0.11 -5.27 5.03
N SER A 47 0.35 -4.16 4.44
CA SER A 47 0.97 -3.07 5.18
C SER A 47 0.00 -2.40 6.17
N LEU A 48 -1.28 -2.26 5.81
CA LEU A 48 -2.29 -1.74 6.74
C LEU A 48 -2.59 -2.73 7.87
N VAL A 49 -2.63 -4.03 7.58
CA VAL A 49 -2.81 -5.06 8.61
C VAL A 49 -1.64 -5.06 9.59
N GLU A 50 -0.40 -5.08 9.08
CA GLU A 50 0.81 -5.00 9.90
C GLU A 50 0.80 -3.75 10.78
N PHE A 51 0.46 -2.59 10.20
CA PHE A 51 0.33 -1.34 10.94
C PHE A 51 -0.71 -1.41 12.07
N VAL A 52 -1.88 -2.00 11.81
CA VAL A 52 -2.93 -2.15 12.83
C VAL A 52 -2.52 -3.13 13.92
N VAL A 53 -1.84 -4.22 13.57
CA VAL A 53 -1.32 -5.21 14.53
C VAL A 53 -0.26 -4.56 15.42
N ASP A 54 0.66 -3.79 14.85
CA ASP A 54 1.68 -3.05 15.60
C ASP A 54 1.06 -2.00 16.52
N ASP A 55 0.05 -1.25 16.08
CA ASP A 55 -0.66 -0.26 16.90
C ASP A 55 -1.43 -0.94 18.05
N ALA A 56 -1.94 -2.16 17.86
CA ALA A 56 -2.69 -2.92 18.86
C ALA A 56 -1.81 -3.69 19.86
N ALA A 57 -0.56 -3.98 19.51
CA ALA A 57 0.40 -4.67 20.39
C ALA A 57 1.04 -3.75 21.44
N ILE A 58 0.81 -2.43 21.34
CA ILE A 58 1.31 -1.37 22.23
C ILE A 58 0.20 -0.88 23.18
#